data_AF-A0AB73AI97-F1
#
_entry.id   AF-A0AB73AI97-F1
#
_cell.length_a   1.000
_cell.length_b   1.000
_cell.length_c   1.000
_cell.angle_alpha   90.00
_cell.angle_beta   90.00
_cell.angle_gamma   90.00
#
_symmetry.space_group_name_H-M   'P 1'
#
loop_
_entity.id
_entity.type
_entity.pdbx_description
1 polymer ?
#
loop_
_entity_poly.entity_id
_entity_poly.type
_entity_poly.pdbx_seq_one_letter_code
_entity_poly.pdbx_strand_id
1 'polypeptide(L)'
;MLNKMGKTIALFRLYRNTKEEEWRIRAEEMLDDIWNECTKDMSLAYRDGLCGIGAGTEYLIQNGFVEGNTDEILAEIDSRVFAAINVRPPFDLSIEQGILGLACYLYHRLYYRKDSEEPTVLDLKEYTIYLIDWIAEALQDNSTDKDYYEFYFILVLLHTLNIMNAKIENLLECCDKKLLTSVYK
;
A
#
# COMPACT_ATOMS: atom_id res chain seq x y z
N MET A 1 -17.12 1.20 -1.78
CA MET A 1 -15.76 1.14 -1.21
C MET A 1 -14.83 2.29 -1.65
N LEU A 2 -14.79 2.66 -2.94
CA LEU A 2 -13.89 3.64 -3.62
C LEU A 2 -13.59 5.01 -2.96
N ASN A 3 -14.25 5.35 -1.86
CA ASN A 3 -14.02 6.58 -1.10
C ASN A 3 -14.38 6.42 0.38
N LYS A 4 -14.81 5.23 0.83
CA LYS A 4 -15.28 5.02 2.20
C LYS A 4 -14.10 5.08 3.16
N MET A 5 -13.04 4.31 2.94
CA MET A 5 -11.88 4.28 3.84
C MET A 5 -11.22 5.66 4.00
N GLY A 6 -10.98 6.38 2.90
CA GLY A 6 -10.44 7.74 2.95
C GLY A 6 -11.33 8.72 3.72
N LYS A 7 -12.66 8.63 3.54
CA LYS A 7 -13.63 9.40 4.35
C LYS A 7 -13.61 8.96 5.81
N THR A 8 -13.46 7.67 6.11
CA THR A 8 -13.43 7.13 7.48
C THR A 8 -12.25 7.74 8.23
N ILE A 9 -11.06 7.73 7.59
CA ILE A 9 -9.86 8.37 8.10
C ILE A 9 -10.08 9.87 8.32
N ALA A 10 -10.73 10.57 7.38
CA ALA A 10 -11.04 11.99 7.53
C ALA A 10 -11.98 12.27 8.73
N LEU A 11 -13.01 11.45 8.93
CA LEU A 11 -13.94 11.58 10.06
C LEU A 11 -13.24 11.32 11.40
N PHE A 12 -12.40 10.29 11.49
CA PHE A 12 -11.58 10.04 12.68
C PHE A 12 -10.64 11.20 13.00
N ARG A 13 -10.02 11.81 11.97
CA ARG A 13 -9.21 13.03 12.12
C ARG A 13 -10.04 14.23 12.58
N LEU A 14 -11.25 14.41 12.04
CA LEU A 14 -12.16 15.47 12.49
C LEU A 14 -12.51 15.30 13.96
N TYR A 15 -12.90 14.09 14.38
CA TYR A 15 -13.14 13.78 15.80
C TYR A 15 -11.94 14.13 16.68
N ARG A 16 -10.70 13.76 16.26
CA ARG A 16 -9.50 14.08 17.03
C ARG A 16 -9.33 15.59 17.25
N ASN A 17 -9.67 16.39 16.25
CA ASN A 17 -9.49 17.84 16.26
C ASN A 17 -10.64 18.58 16.98
N THR A 18 -11.89 18.16 16.80
CA THR A 18 -13.07 18.86 17.32
C THR A 18 -13.59 18.29 18.63
N LYS A 19 -13.30 17.01 18.91
CA LYS A 19 -13.88 16.21 20.01
C LYS A 19 -15.40 16.08 19.94
N GLU A 20 -16.00 16.37 18.79
CA GLU A 20 -17.44 16.17 18.57
C GLU A 20 -17.73 14.70 18.26
N GLU A 21 -18.48 14.08 19.15
CA GLU A 21 -18.73 12.65 19.19
C GLU A 21 -19.44 12.10 17.92
N GLU A 22 -20.24 12.94 17.26
CA GLU A 22 -20.89 12.61 15.98
C GLU A 22 -19.90 12.15 14.90
N TRP A 23 -18.70 12.73 14.86
CA TRP A 23 -17.68 12.33 13.89
C TRP A 23 -17.10 10.95 14.20
N ARG A 24 -16.95 10.61 15.49
CA ARG A 24 -16.48 9.28 15.91
C ARG A 24 -17.51 8.22 15.53
N ILE A 25 -18.78 8.42 15.92
CA ILE A 25 -19.86 7.48 15.63
C ILE A 25 -19.95 7.20 14.12
N ARG A 26 -19.96 8.24 13.28
CA ARG A 26 -19.98 8.06 11.82
C ARG A 26 -18.74 7.35 11.28
N ALA A 27 -17.57 7.59 11.87
CA ALA A 27 -16.34 6.92 11.44
C ALA A 27 -16.36 5.43 11.80
N GLU A 28 -16.79 5.08 13.02
CA GLU A 28 -16.94 3.71 13.49
C GLU A 28 -17.98 2.95 12.64
N GLU A 29 -19.19 3.50 12.46
CA GLU A 29 -20.24 2.90 11.61
C GLU A 29 -19.74 2.64 10.18
N MET A 30 -19.04 3.60 9.58
CA MET A 30 -18.54 3.45 8.22
C MET A 30 -17.35 2.48 8.13
N LEU A 31 -16.55 2.34 9.19
CA LEU A 31 -15.49 1.34 9.25
C LEU A 31 -16.08 -0.07 9.32
N ASP A 32 -17.10 -0.26 10.16
CA ASP A 32 -17.84 -1.52 10.28
C ASP A 32 -18.48 -1.91 8.94
N ASP A 33 -19.12 -0.94 8.26
CA ASP A 33 -19.68 -1.16 6.92
C ASP A 33 -18.62 -1.62 5.91
N ILE A 34 -17.42 -1.03 5.91
CA ILE A 34 -16.33 -1.43 5.00
C ILE A 34 -15.94 -2.88 5.27
N TRP A 35 -15.74 -3.26 6.52
CA TRP A 35 -15.32 -4.60 6.89
C TRP A 35 -16.43 -5.64 6.70
N ASN A 36 -17.70 -5.27 6.90
CA ASN A 36 -18.85 -6.14 6.60
C ASN A 36 -19.04 -6.37 5.09
N GLU A 37 -18.64 -5.41 4.25
CA GLU A 37 -18.64 -5.54 2.79
C GLU A 37 -17.41 -6.32 2.25
N CYS A 38 -16.40 -6.60 3.09
CA CYS A 38 -15.22 -7.37 2.67
C CYS A 38 -15.60 -8.82 2.36
N THR A 39 -15.30 -9.25 1.14
CA THR A 39 -15.50 -10.63 0.69
C THR A 39 -14.19 -11.28 0.27
N LYS A 40 -14.15 -12.61 0.28
CA LYS A 40 -12.98 -13.39 -0.15
C LYS A 40 -12.62 -13.17 -1.63
N ASP A 41 -13.59 -12.78 -2.46
CA ASP A 41 -13.39 -12.59 -3.91
C ASP A 41 -13.00 -11.15 -4.27
N MET A 42 -12.93 -10.25 -3.29
CA MET A 42 -12.54 -8.85 -3.52
C MET A 42 -11.13 -8.76 -4.12
N SER A 43 -10.91 -7.83 -5.04
CA SER A 43 -9.62 -7.62 -5.68
C SER A 43 -8.55 -7.15 -4.68
N LEU A 44 -7.27 -7.31 -5.05
CA LEU A 44 -6.13 -6.74 -4.32
C LEU A 44 -5.83 -5.29 -4.74
N ALA A 45 -6.75 -4.61 -5.43
CA ALA A 45 -6.58 -3.22 -5.82
C ALA A 45 -6.39 -2.31 -4.60
N TYR A 46 -5.63 -1.24 -4.76
CA TYR A 46 -5.45 -0.24 -3.70
C TYR A 46 -6.62 0.75 -3.66
N ARG A 47 -7.19 1.13 -4.81
CA ARG A 47 -8.25 2.14 -4.88
C ARG A 47 -9.58 1.66 -4.29
N ASP A 48 -9.97 0.43 -4.59
CA ASP A 48 -11.28 -0.15 -4.22
C ASP A 48 -11.23 -1.58 -3.68
N GLY A 49 -10.03 -2.14 -3.50
CA GLY A 49 -9.83 -3.50 -3.03
C GLY A 49 -9.22 -3.60 -1.64
N LEU A 50 -8.79 -4.81 -1.32
CA LEU A 50 -8.30 -5.17 0.01
C LEU A 50 -7.03 -4.40 0.42
N CYS A 51 -6.15 -4.07 -0.51
CA CYS A 51 -4.92 -3.35 -0.20
C CYS A 51 -5.20 -1.95 0.35
N GLY A 52 -6.19 -1.25 -0.21
CA GLY A 52 -6.62 0.06 0.30
C GLY A 52 -7.29 -0.02 1.67
N ILE A 53 -8.14 -1.03 1.87
CA ILE A 53 -8.80 -1.29 3.15
C ILE A 53 -7.78 -1.65 4.23
N GLY A 54 -6.84 -2.53 3.92
CA GLY A 54 -5.79 -2.97 4.83
C GLY A 54 -4.82 -1.84 5.18
N ALA A 55 -4.35 -1.06 4.21
CA ALA A 55 -3.48 0.10 4.46
C ALA A 55 -4.19 1.18 5.30
N GLY A 56 -5.47 1.43 5.03
CA GLY A 56 -6.28 2.34 5.82
C GLY A 56 -6.48 1.85 7.26
N THR A 57 -6.72 0.55 7.45
CA THR A 57 -6.87 -0.06 8.78
C THR A 57 -5.57 -0.01 9.57
N GLU A 58 -4.43 -0.35 8.95
CA GLU A 58 -3.09 -0.19 9.54
C GLU A 58 -2.89 1.26 10.00
N TYR A 59 -3.18 2.23 9.14
CA TYR A 59 -3.09 3.65 9.48
C TYR A 59 -3.95 3.99 10.70
N LEU A 60 -5.21 3.53 10.75
CA LEU A 60 -6.13 3.83 11.86
C LEU A 60 -5.62 3.26 13.18
N ILE A 61 -5.14 2.01 13.19
CA ILE A 61 -4.62 1.33 14.38
C ILE A 61 -3.33 2.02 14.86
N GLN A 62 -2.35 2.19 13.99
CA GLN A 62 -1.04 2.77 14.35
C GLN A 62 -1.14 4.22 14.84
N ASN A 63 -2.17 4.94 14.41
CA ASN A 63 -2.42 6.30 14.87
C ASN A 63 -3.32 6.35 16.11
N GLY A 64 -3.78 5.23 16.66
CA GLY A 64 -4.64 5.18 17.85
C GLY A 64 -6.05 5.74 17.62
N PHE A 65 -6.59 5.58 16.41
CA PHE A 65 -8.01 5.86 16.14
C PHE A 65 -8.89 4.65 16.44
N VAL A 66 -8.34 3.45 16.29
CA VAL A 66 -9.00 2.17 16.52
C VAL A 66 -8.02 1.25 17.26
N GLU A 67 -8.51 0.44 18.19
CA GLU A 67 -7.70 -0.58 18.86
C GLU A 67 -7.79 -1.92 18.12
N GLY A 68 -6.70 -2.66 18.03
CA GLY A 68 -6.69 -3.99 17.42
C GLY A 68 -5.29 -4.52 17.17
N ASN A 69 -5.16 -5.85 17.08
CA ASN A 69 -3.93 -6.48 16.62
C ASN A 69 -3.90 -6.48 15.09
N THR A 70 -3.07 -5.63 14.50
CA THR A 70 -3.02 -5.48 13.03
C THR A 70 -2.59 -6.77 12.32
N ASP A 71 -1.70 -7.57 12.93
CA ASP A 71 -1.21 -8.79 12.33
C ASP A 71 -2.30 -9.87 12.30
N GLU A 72 -3.22 -9.89 13.27
CA GLU A 72 -4.38 -10.77 13.23
C GLU A 72 -5.43 -10.28 12.22
N ILE A 73 -5.76 -8.98 12.26
CA ILE A 73 -6.80 -8.39 11.42
C ILE A 73 -6.46 -8.48 9.93
N LEU A 74 -5.18 -8.30 9.58
CA LEU A 74 -4.73 -8.18 8.20
C LEU A 74 -4.05 -9.45 7.65
N ALA A 75 -3.96 -10.53 8.44
CA ALA A 75 -3.28 -11.79 8.05
C ALA A 75 -3.75 -12.37 6.72
N GLU A 76 -5.07 -12.33 6.45
CA GLU A 76 -5.63 -12.85 5.20
C GLU A 76 -5.24 -11.97 4.01
N ILE A 77 -5.19 -10.64 4.20
CA ILE A 77 -4.77 -9.70 3.16
C ILE A 77 -3.28 -9.90 2.86
N ASP A 78 -2.44 -10.04 3.89
CA ASP A 78 -1.01 -10.36 3.75
C ASP A 78 -0.80 -11.62 2.94
N SER A 79 -1.47 -12.71 3.34
CA SER A 79 -1.35 -14.01 2.68
C SER A 79 -1.70 -13.93 1.19
N ARG A 80 -2.72 -13.15 0.83
CA ARG A 80 -3.13 -12.96 -0.56
C ARG A 80 -2.16 -12.07 -1.35
N VAL A 81 -1.62 -11.02 -0.73
CA VAL A 81 -0.59 -10.18 -1.35
C VAL A 81 0.67 -11.00 -1.60
N PHE A 82 1.09 -11.81 -0.63
CA PHE A 82 2.23 -12.72 -0.75
C PHE A 82 2.02 -13.75 -1.87
N ALA A 83 0.84 -14.36 -1.94
CA ALA A 83 0.48 -15.26 -3.03
C ALA A 83 0.54 -14.59 -4.41
N ALA A 84 0.05 -13.34 -4.52
CA ALA A 84 0.13 -12.58 -5.77
C ALA A 84 1.59 -12.27 -6.16
N ILE A 85 2.45 -11.89 -5.20
CA ILE A 85 3.88 -11.63 -5.44
C ILE A 85 4.62 -12.90 -5.88
N ASN A 86 4.27 -14.06 -5.32
CA ASN A 86 4.86 -15.35 -5.69
C ASN A 86 4.45 -15.80 -7.09
N VAL A 87 3.18 -15.61 -7.46
CA VAL A 87 2.64 -16.06 -8.76
C VAL A 87 2.96 -15.07 -9.88
N ARG A 88 3.13 -13.78 -9.57
CA ARG A 88 3.31 -12.67 -10.52
C ARG A 88 2.31 -12.72 -11.69
N PRO A 89 0.99 -12.73 -11.42
CA PRO A 89 -0.02 -12.75 -12.47
C PRO A 89 0.08 -11.49 -13.36
N PRO A 90 -0.54 -11.50 -14.56
CA PRO A 90 -0.63 -10.30 -15.39
C PRO A 90 -1.39 -9.20 -14.64
N PHE A 91 -0.64 -8.29 -14.04
CA PHE A 91 -1.16 -7.19 -13.23
C PHE A 91 -0.99 -5.89 -13.99
N ASP A 92 -1.88 -4.94 -13.68
CA ASP A 92 -1.64 -3.55 -14.04
C ASP A 92 -0.39 -3.03 -13.31
N LEU A 93 0.19 -1.95 -13.83
CA LEU A 93 1.33 -1.30 -13.20
C LEU A 93 0.91 -0.20 -12.22
N SER A 94 -0.31 0.32 -12.32
CA SER A 94 -0.73 1.49 -11.54
C SER A 94 -0.78 1.28 -10.02
N ILE A 95 -0.77 2.38 -9.27
CA ILE A 95 -1.06 2.36 -7.83
C ILE A 95 -2.50 1.88 -7.60
N GLU A 96 -3.44 2.32 -8.43
CA GLU A 96 -4.86 2.07 -8.18
C GLU A 96 -5.21 0.59 -8.27
N GLN A 97 -4.75 -0.09 -9.32
CA GLN A 97 -5.17 -1.46 -9.66
C GLN A 97 -4.02 -2.47 -9.72
N GLY A 98 -2.78 -2.01 -9.63
CA GLY A 98 -1.61 -2.75 -10.06
C GLY A 98 -0.59 -3.08 -8.99
N ILE A 99 0.60 -3.47 -9.44
CA ILE A 99 1.71 -3.89 -8.57
C ILE A 99 2.16 -2.77 -7.64
N LEU A 100 2.06 -1.51 -8.08
CA LEU A 100 2.41 -0.35 -7.26
C LEU A 100 1.41 -0.16 -6.10
N GLY A 101 0.17 -0.60 -6.26
CA GLY A 101 -0.82 -0.66 -5.18
C GLY A 101 -0.45 -1.67 -4.09
N LEU A 102 0.11 -2.82 -4.48
CA LEU A 102 0.66 -3.81 -3.54
C LEU A 102 1.84 -3.21 -2.75
N ALA A 103 2.69 -2.41 -3.42
CA ALA A 103 3.81 -1.74 -2.79
C ALA A 103 3.35 -0.69 -1.76
N CYS A 104 2.31 0.08 -2.09
CA CYS A 104 1.67 0.98 -1.13
C CYS A 104 1.18 0.25 0.13
N TYR A 105 0.57 -0.93 -0.03
CA TYR A 105 0.10 -1.72 1.09
C TYR A 105 1.26 -2.20 1.99
N LEU A 106 2.28 -2.84 1.41
CA LEU A 106 3.45 -3.31 2.15
C LEU A 106 4.19 -2.17 2.84
N TYR A 107 4.30 -1.00 2.18
CA TYR A 107 4.87 0.20 2.77
C TYR A 107 4.14 0.60 4.06
N HIS A 108 2.81 0.69 4.06
CA HIS A 108 2.06 1.06 5.26
C HIS A 108 2.20 0.03 6.37
N ARG A 109 2.23 -1.27 6.03
CA ARG A 109 2.48 -2.34 7.00
C ARG A 109 3.87 -2.28 7.64
N LEU A 110 4.86 -1.67 6.98
CA LEU A 110 6.24 -1.58 7.48
C LEU A 110 6.57 -0.22 8.08
N TYR A 111 5.91 0.87 7.68
CA TYR A 111 6.30 2.25 8.00
C TYR A 111 6.50 2.50 9.49
N TYR A 112 5.58 2.01 10.33
CA TYR A 112 5.63 2.19 11.79
C TYR A 112 6.54 1.18 12.53
N ARG A 113 7.04 0.17 11.82
CA ARG A 113 7.76 -0.97 12.41
C ARG A 113 8.97 -1.44 11.61
N LYS A 114 9.57 -0.56 10.80
CA LYS A 114 10.67 -0.89 9.90
C LYS A 114 11.91 -1.45 10.62
N ASP A 115 12.12 -1.09 11.88
CA ASP A 115 13.24 -1.57 12.70
C ASP A 115 12.89 -2.84 13.51
N SER A 116 11.64 -3.31 13.44
CA SER A 116 11.21 -4.54 14.12
C SER A 116 11.78 -5.80 13.43
N GLU A 117 12.09 -6.80 14.24
CA GLU A 117 12.56 -8.12 13.83
C GLU A 117 11.55 -9.23 14.19
N GLU A 118 10.30 -8.85 14.48
CA GLU A 118 9.22 -9.84 14.67
C GLU A 118 9.02 -10.67 13.40
N PRO A 119 8.68 -11.97 13.52
CA PRO A 119 8.56 -12.87 12.37
C PRO A 119 7.69 -12.32 11.23
N THR A 120 6.51 -11.79 11.55
CA THR A 120 5.60 -11.20 10.54
C THR A 120 6.21 -9.98 9.84
N VAL A 121 7.02 -9.19 10.54
CA VAL A 121 7.72 -8.03 9.95
C VAL A 121 8.84 -8.50 9.02
N LEU A 122 9.55 -9.57 9.40
CA LEU A 122 10.57 -10.18 8.54
C LEU A 122 9.94 -10.73 7.26
N ASP A 123 8.79 -11.39 7.34
CA ASP A 123 8.04 -11.85 6.16
C ASP A 123 7.66 -10.66 5.26
N LEU A 124 7.09 -9.59 5.83
CA LEU A 124 6.76 -8.38 5.06
C LEU A 124 7.98 -7.75 4.37
N LYS A 125 9.14 -7.73 5.04
CA LYS A 125 10.41 -7.26 4.46
C LYS A 125 10.84 -8.14 3.30
N GLU A 126 10.78 -9.46 3.46
CA GLU A 126 11.09 -10.43 2.40
C GLU A 126 10.19 -10.24 1.17
N TYR A 127 8.89 -10.14 1.36
CA TYR A 127 7.96 -9.92 0.24
C TYR A 127 8.10 -8.54 -0.38
N THR A 128 8.51 -7.52 0.37
CA THR A 128 8.86 -6.20 -0.18
C THR A 128 10.07 -6.30 -1.10
N ILE A 129 11.09 -7.11 -0.76
CA ILE A 129 12.24 -7.39 -1.62
C ILE A 129 11.79 -8.04 -2.94
N TYR A 130 10.95 -9.08 -2.87
CA TYR A 130 10.43 -9.75 -4.06
C TYR A 130 9.57 -8.84 -4.94
N LEU A 131 8.82 -7.92 -4.33
CA LEU A 131 8.03 -6.94 -5.06
C LEU A 131 8.91 -5.85 -5.71
N ILE A 132 9.98 -5.39 -5.05
CA ILE A 132 10.97 -4.48 -5.65
C ILE A 132 11.61 -5.13 -6.89
N ASP A 133 11.92 -6.43 -6.83
CA ASP A 133 12.43 -7.17 -7.98
C ASP A 133 11.41 -7.20 -9.13
N TRP A 134 10.14 -7.45 -8.82
CA TRP A 134 9.07 -7.44 -9.82
C TRP A 134 8.86 -6.04 -10.45
N ILE A 135 8.90 -4.98 -9.65
CA ILE A 135 8.84 -3.59 -10.12
C ILE A 135 10.03 -3.28 -11.05
N ALA A 136 11.23 -3.75 -10.71
CA ALA A 136 12.43 -3.57 -11.52
C ALA A 136 12.28 -4.21 -12.90
N GLU A 137 11.73 -5.43 -12.97
CA GLU A 137 11.45 -6.13 -14.23
C GLU A 137 10.40 -5.36 -15.05
N ALA A 138 9.31 -4.92 -14.40
CA ALA A 138 8.27 -4.13 -15.06
C ALA A 138 8.83 -2.84 -15.67
N LEU A 139 9.74 -2.15 -14.99
CA LEU A 139 10.39 -0.94 -15.51
C LEU A 139 11.28 -1.20 -16.74
N GLN A 140 11.85 -2.40 -16.86
CA GLN A 140 12.72 -2.78 -17.98
C GLN A 140 11.92 -3.20 -19.24
N ASP A 141 10.69 -3.67 -19.06
CA ASP A 141 9.83 -4.08 -20.17
C ASP A 141 9.41 -2.87 -21.02
N ASN A 142 9.94 -2.68 -22.22
CA ASN A 142 9.57 -1.52 -23.05
C ASN A 142 8.21 -1.68 -23.77
N SER A 143 7.48 -2.79 -23.59
CA SER A 143 6.22 -3.05 -24.30
C SER A 143 4.99 -2.39 -23.68
N THR A 144 5.05 -2.03 -22.40
CA THR A 144 3.95 -1.42 -21.64
C THR A 144 4.11 0.09 -21.55
N ASP A 145 3.03 0.83 -21.75
CA ASP A 145 2.99 2.25 -21.37
C ASP A 145 3.10 2.39 -19.85
N LYS A 146 3.86 3.36 -19.37
CA LYS A 146 4.20 3.50 -17.95
C LYS A 146 4.03 4.92 -17.48
N ASP A 147 3.31 5.06 -16.38
CA ASP A 147 3.35 6.28 -15.60
C ASP A 147 4.60 6.28 -14.69
N TYR A 148 5.70 6.79 -15.22
CA TYR A 148 6.95 6.89 -14.46
C TYR A 148 6.83 7.78 -13.20
N TYR A 149 5.81 8.64 -13.09
CA TYR A 149 5.59 9.42 -11.86
C TYR A 149 5.10 8.52 -10.72
N GLU A 150 4.19 7.58 -11.01
CA GLU A 150 3.73 6.62 -9.99
C GLU A 150 4.88 5.70 -9.54
N PHE A 151 5.67 5.19 -10.48
CA PHE A 151 6.86 4.41 -10.15
C PHE A 151 7.83 5.20 -9.28
N TYR A 152 8.13 6.43 -9.67
CA TYR A 152 9.03 7.30 -8.90
C TYR A 152 8.50 7.54 -7.48
N PHE A 153 7.23 7.88 -7.35
CA PHE A 153 6.57 8.10 -6.05
C PHE A 153 6.69 6.87 -5.15
N ILE A 154 6.37 5.68 -5.66
CA ILE A 154 6.46 4.44 -4.88
C ILE A 154 7.90 4.12 -4.49
N LEU A 155 8.85 4.27 -5.40
CA LEU A 155 10.26 4.02 -5.10
C LEU A 155 10.78 4.96 -4.01
N VAL A 156 10.36 6.23 -4.00
CA VAL A 156 10.67 7.16 -2.91
C VAL A 156 10.08 6.69 -1.58
N LEU A 157 8.81 6.23 -1.56
CA LEU A 157 8.21 5.68 -0.34
C LEU A 157 9.00 4.47 0.18
N LEU A 158 9.29 3.51 -0.69
CA LEU A 158 10.03 2.30 -0.35
C LEU A 158 11.46 2.60 0.14
N HIS A 159 12.13 3.62 -0.40
CA HIS A 159 13.46 4.05 0.05
C HIS A 159 13.49 4.41 1.54
N THR A 160 12.40 4.99 2.06
CA THR A 160 12.30 5.37 3.48
C THR A 160 12.27 4.18 4.45
N LEU A 161 11.96 2.98 3.95
CA LEU A 161 12.00 1.74 4.72
C LEU A 161 13.43 1.22 4.94
N ASN A 162 14.41 1.75 4.20
CA ASN A 162 15.81 1.32 4.23
C ASN A 162 16.01 -0.16 3.84
N ILE A 163 15.20 -0.65 2.90
CA ILE A 163 15.24 -2.01 2.36
C ILE A 163 15.75 -1.93 0.92
N MET A 164 16.87 -2.60 0.62
CA MET A 164 17.48 -2.59 -0.72
C MET A 164 17.74 -1.20 -1.33
N ASN A 165 18.11 -0.20 -0.51
CA ASN A 165 18.22 1.19 -0.98
C ASN A 165 19.11 1.36 -2.22
N ALA A 166 20.25 0.66 -2.31
CA ALA A 166 21.09 0.72 -3.51
C ALA A 166 20.35 0.29 -4.79
N LYS A 167 19.46 -0.71 -4.71
CA LYS A 167 18.64 -1.12 -5.87
C LYS A 167 17.57 -0.07 -6.16
N ILE A 168 16.89 0.44 -5.14
CA ILE A 168 15.86 1.47 -5.29
C ILE A 168 16.45 2.74 -5.93
N GLU A 169 17.63 3.18 -5.48
CA GLU A 169 18.35 4.34 -6.02
C GLU A 169 18.64 4.18 -7.53
N ASN A 170 19.12 3.00 -7.95
CA ASN A 170 19.32 2.71 -9.37
C ASN A 170 18.00 2.76 -10.17
N LEU A 171 16.88 2.31 -9.59
CA LEU A 171 15.56 2.39 -10.22
C LEU A 171 15.03 3.82 -10.31
N LEU A 172 15.26 4.64 -9.28
CA LEU A 172 14.92 6.07 -9.27
C LEU A 172 15.68 6.81 -10.38
N GLU A 173 16.99 6.59 -10.51
CA GLU A 173 17.78 7.17 -11.61
C GLU A 173 17.27 6.75 -13.00
N CYS A 174 16.79 5.52 -13.13
CA CYS A 174 16.16 5.04 -14.36
C CYS A 174 14.87 5.82 -14.67
N CYS A 175 14.01 6.01 -13.66
CA CYS A 175 12.78 6.79 -13.79
C CYS A 175 13.07 8.25 -14.15
N ASP A 176 14.04 8.89 -13.49
CA ASP A 176 14.44 10.28 -13.78
C ASP A 176 14.84 10.47 -15.24
N LYS A 177 15.66 9.56 -15.78
CA LYS A 177 16.07 9.61 -17.19
C LYS A 177 14.86 9.55 -18.13
N LYS A 178 13.87 8.70 -17.82
CA LYS A 178 12.66 8.53 -18.63
C LYS A 178 11.73 9.74 -18.53
N LEU A 179 11.53 10.29 -17.34
CA LEU A 179 10.73 11.50 -17.10
C LEU A 179 11.32 12.73 -17.80
N LEU A 180 12.65 12.89 -17.78
CA LEU A 180 13.29 13.98 -18.52
C LEU A 180 13.07 13.84 -20.03
N THR A 181 13.16 12.63 -20.59
CA THR A 181 12.94 12.42 -22.02
C THR A 181 11.49 12.64 -22.48
N SER A 182 10.50 12.59 -21.60
CA SER A 182 9.09 12.86 -21.95
C SER A 182 8.74 14.35 -21.91
N VAL A 183 9.45 15.16 -21.13
CA VAL A 183 9.22 16.62 -21.01
C VAL A 183 9.79 17.41 -22.19
N TYR A 184 10.82 16.88 -22.88
CA TYR A 184 11.47 17.53 -24.02
C TYR A 184 10.98 17.03 -25.40
N LYS A 185 9.83 16.34 -25.45
CA LYS A 185 9.12 16.02 -26.69
C LYS A 185 7.89 16.90 -26.84
#